data_AF-A0A660VV00-F1
#
_entry.id   AF-A0A660VV00-F1
#
_cell.length_a   1.000
_cell.length_b   1.000
_cell.length_c   1.000
_cell.angle_alpha   90.00
_cell.angle_beta   90.00
_cell.angle_gamma   90.00
#
_symmetry.space_group_name_H-M   'P 1'
#
loop_
_entity.id
_entity.type
_entity.pdbx_description
1 polymer ?
#
loop_
_entity_poly.entity_id
_entity_poly.type
_entity_poly.pdbx_seq_one_letter_code
_entity_poly.pdbx_strand_id
1 'polypeptide(L)'
;MIAETLAHLPPWLRALKTVRRMRGYTLTGAAEEAGISASLLSRVERGEREPDISLVERLCELYEALPWTILTGMPEPGEWRRPNEPPGFRLRRLRLTRGMASCELAKQAGCSPVKLSLVEHGKRRLTVRFLVRCLDALEAPPAEFFTPPASVHLVDFSVTGAAAAGESGVGIAGGDIIGNALLPIERKGPVLALEIVGDSMSPYYIEGDVVFCSPGIEPRSGRPVVAKLKDGTALCKLLLDRKDGVVVLGSYNSAYEPLEVEAEEIEAIWPVLGSYRRERR
;
A
#
# COMPACT_ATOMS: atom_id res chain seq x y z
N MET A 1 21.13 9.66 -13.05
CA MET A 1 20.45 9.85 -14.35
C MET A 1 18.98 10.27 -14.22
N ILE A 2 18.15 9.75 -13.30
CA ILE A 2 16.75 10.21 -13.14
C ILE A 2 16.67 11.67 -12.62
N ALA A 3 17.54 12.04 -11.67
CA ALA A 3 17.66 13.40 -11.15
C ALA A 3 18.07 14.45 -12.20
N GLU A 4 18.92 14.10 -13.17
CA GLU A 4 19.29 14.99 -14.29
C GLU A 4 18.16 15.12 -15.32
N THR A 5 17.39 14.05 -15.54
CA THR A 5 16.17 14.09 -16.36
C THR A 5 15.06 14.96 -15.74
N LEU A 6 15.13 15.23 -14.43
CA LEU A 6 14.11 15.98 -13.67
C LEU A 6 14.61 17.33 -13.13
N ALA A 7 15.88 17.69 -13.37
CA ALA A 7 16.53 18.90 -12.85
C ALA A 7 16.01 20.21 -13.46
N HIS A 8 15.21 20.15 -14.54
CA HIS A 8 14.55 21.28 -15.17
C HIS A 8 13.03 21.09 -15.17
N LEU A 9 12.36 21.16 -14.02
CA LEU A 9 10.90 21.31 -14.06
C LEU A 9 10.58 22.73 -14.55
N PRO A 10 10.14 22.93 -15.81
CA PRO A 10 8.72 22.75 -16.17
C PRO A 10 8.44 22.28 -17.64
N PRO A 11 8.21 20.97 -17.87
CA PRO A 11 7.43 20.52 -19.06
C PRO A 11 6.22 19.59 -18.79
N TRP A 12 6.11 18.90 -17.65
CA TRP A 12 5.05 17.88 -17.44
C TRP A 12 3.63 18.43 -17.22
N LEU A 13 3.46 19.72 -16.91
CA LEU A 13 2.15 20.39 -16.92
C LEU A 13 1.67 20.75 -18.33
N ARG A 14 2.61 20.95 -19.26
CA ARG A 14 2.26 21.06 -20.67
C ARG A 14 1.69 19.73 -21.16
N ALA A 15 2.20 18.60 -20.67
CA ALA A 15 1.63 17.29 -20.99
C ALA A 15 0.17 17.18 -20.53
N LEU A 16 -0.18 17.57 -19.29
CA LEU A 16 -1.58 17.56 -18.84
C LEU A 16 -2.49 18.44 -19.69
N LYS A 17 -2.07 19.68 -19.97
CA LYS A 17 -2.86 20.61 -20.80
C LYS A 17 -2.97 20.11 -22.25
N THR A 18 -1.90 19.57 -22.80
CA THR A 18 -1.85 19.03 -24.16
C THR A 18 -2.71 17.77 -24.26
N VAL A 19 -2.55 16.82 -23.33
CA VAL A 19 -3.34 15.59 -23.25
C VAL A 19 -4.82 15.91 -23.08
N ARG A 20 -5.19 16.83 -22.19
CA ARG A 20 -6.59 17.28 -22.04
C ARG A 20 -7.16 17.79 -23.37
N ARG A 21 -6.41 18.63 -24.08
CA ARG A 21 -6.81 19.18 -25.39
C ARG A 21 -6.89 18.11 -26.48
N MET A 22 -5.93 17.20 -26.53
CA MET A 22 -5.92 16.08 -27.49
C MET A 22 -7.10 15.14 -27.27
N ARG A 23 -7.51 14.95 -26.01
CA ARG A 23 -8.68 14.16 -25.63
C ARG A 23 -10.00 14.94 -25.72
N GLY A 24 -9.98 16.18 -26.25
CA GLY A 24 -11.18 16.97 -26.51
C GLY A 24 -11.82 17.65 -25.30
N TYR A 25 -11.19 17.58 -24.12
CA TYR A 25 -11.77 18.13 -22.89
C TYR A 25 -11.60 19.64 -22.77
N THR A 26 -12.69 20.34 -22.44
CA THR A 26 -12.61 21.73 -21.99
C THR A 26 -12.00 21.81 -20.59
N LEU A 27 -11.45 22.96 -20.21
CA LEU A 27 -10.87 23.13 -18.87
C LEU A 27 -11.94 22.98 -17.78
N THR A 28 -13.14 23.52 -18.03
CA THR A 28 -14.27 23.44 -17.11
C THR A 28 -14.81 22.02 -17.02
N GLY A 29 -15.04 21.35 -18.16
CA GLY A 29 -15.54 19.97 -18.19
C GLY A 29 -14.59 18.99 -17.52
N ALA A 30 -13.28 19.10 -17.78
CA ALA A 30 -12.30 18.25 -17.10
C ALA A 30 -12.23 18.50 -15.58
N ALA A 31 -12.42 19.75 -15.14
CA ALA A 31 -12.40 20.08 -13.72
C ALA A 31 -13.62 19.49 -13.00
N GLU A 32 -14.80 19.63 -13.60
CA GLU A 32 -16.05 19.06 -13.11
C GLU A 32 -15.96 17.53 -12.97
N GLU A 33 -15.54 16.85 -14.04
CA GLU A 33 -15.44 15.38 -14.06
C GLU A 33 -14.34 14.84 -13.12
N ALA A 34 -13.24 15.58 -12.94
CA ALA A 34 -12.21 15.25 -11.97
C ALA A 34 -12.58 15.62 -10.51
N GLY A 35 -13.73 16.27 -10.28
CA GLY A 35 -14.20 16.71 -8.97
C GLY A 35 -13.30 17.79 -8.34
N ILE A 36 -12.84 18.75 -9.13
CA ILE A 36 -11.99 19.87 -8.71
C ILE A 36 -12.49 21.20 -9.27
N SER A 37 -12.01 22.33 -8.70
CA SER A 37 -12.34 23.63 -9.28
C SER A 37 -11.57 23.90 -10.57
N ALA A 38 -12.22 24.52 -11.54
CA ALA A 38 -11.58 24.99 -12.78
C ALA A 38 -10.38 25.90 -12.50
N SER A 39 -10.47 26.73 -11.45
CA SER A 39 -9.36 27.56 -10.98
C SER A 39 -8.15 26.72 -10.52
N LEU A 40 -8.38 25.63 -9.77
CA LEU A 40 -7.31 24.72 -9.36
C LEU A 40 -6.66 24.06 -10.58
N LEU A 41 -7.44 23.51 -11.51
CA LEU A 41 -6.91 22.89 -12.72
C LEU A 41 -6.11 23.90 -13.56
N SER A 42 -6.60 25.12 -13.71
CA SER A 42 -5.91 26.19 -14.43
C SER A 42 -4.56 26.54 -13.79
N ARG A 43 -4.53 26.72 -12.47
CA ARG A 43 -3.28 26.99 -11.73
C ARG A 43 -2.29 25.83 -11.82
N VAL A 44 -2.79 24.60 -11.77
CA VAL A 44 -1.98 23.40 -11.99
C VAL A 44 -1.40 23.44 -13.39
N GLU A 45 -2.21 23.53 -14.45
CA GLU A 45 -1.74 23.58 -15.85
C GLU A 45 -0.72 24.70 -16.15
N ARG A 46 -0.77 25.82 -15.41
CA ARG A 46 0.18 26.94 -15.53
C ARG A 46 1.45 26.76 -14.68
N GLY A 47 1.50 25.79 -13.78
CA GLY A 47 2.62 25.58 -12.86
C GLY A 47 2.62 26.46 -11.63
N GLU A 48 1.55 27.20 -11.40
CA GLU A 48 1.34 28.03 -10.21
C GLU A 48 0.93 27.22 -8.97
N ARG A 49 0.56 25.95 -9.17
CA ARG A 49 0.21 25.03 -8.11
C ARG A 49 0.79 23.65 -8.39
N GLU A 50 1.57 23.15 -7.44
CA GLU A 50 2.05 21.77 -7.46
C GLU A 50 0.88 20.81 -7.14
N PRO A 51 0.55 19.86 -8.04
CA PRO A 51 -0.44 18.83 -7.77
C PRO A 51 0.15 17.72 -6.90
N ASP A 52 -0.73 17.09 -6.12
CA ASP A 52 -0.43 15.80 -5.49
C ASP A 52 -0.67 14.63 -6.44
N ILE A 53 -0.07 13.47 -6.14
CA ILE A 53 -0.17 12.28 -6.99
C ILE A 53 -1.62 11.84 -7.18
N SER A 54 -2.47 11.94 -6.15
CA SER A 54 -3.88 11.56 -6.27
C SER A 54 -4.64 12.46 -7.25
N LEU A 55 -4.30 13.74 -7.35
CA LEU A 55 -4.83 14.63 -8.38
C LEU A 55 -4.32 14.26 -9.77
N VAL A 56 -3.01 13.99 -9.91
CA VAL A 56 -2.43 13.58 -11.20
C VAL A 56 -3.11 12.32 -11.72
N GLU A 57 -3.27 11.30 -10.87
CA GLU A 57 -3.88 10.03 -11.26
C GLU A 57 -5.34 10.15 -11.67
N ARG A 58 -6.13 10.99 -10.98
CA ARG A 58 -7.52 11.26 -11.40
C ARG A 58 -7.59 11.90 -12.78
N LEU A 59 -6.70 12.84 -13.08
CA LEU A 59 -6.63 13.47 -14.40
C LEU A 59 -6.13 12.48 -15.46
N CYS A 60 -5.20 11.60 -15.11
CA CYS A 60 -4.68 10.56 -16.00
C CYS A 60 -5.78 9.55 -16.37
N GLU A 61 -6.55 9.11 -15.39
CA GLU A 61 -7.69 8.21 -15.57
C GLU A 61 -8.75 8.83 -16.47
N LEU A 62 -9.13 10.08 -16.20
CA LEU A 62 -10.05 10.86 -17.04
C LEU A 62 -9.57 11.01 -18.48
N TYR A 63 -8.28 11.25 -18.69
CA TYR A 63 -7.73 11.49 -20.02
C TYR A 63 -7.26 10.21 -20.72
N GLU A 64 -7.50 9.03 -20.15
CA GLU A 64 -6.96 7.75 -20.62
C GLU A 64 -5.46 7.85 -20.93
N ALA A 65 -4.72 8.45 -20.01
CA ALA A 65 -3.30 8.74 -20.16
C ALA A 65 -2.52 8.07 -19.03
N LEU A 66 -1.28 7.69 -19.33
CA LEU A 66 -0.42 7.08 -18.33
C LEU A 66 0.22 8.20 -17.48
N PRO A 67 0.22 8.10 -16.14
CA PRO A 67 0.92 9.05 -15.29
C PRO A 67 2.38 9.22 -15.68
N TRP A 68 3.05 8.12 -16.05
CA TRP A 68 4.43 8.14 -16.53
C TRP A 68 4.60 8.95 -17.82
N THR A 69 3.74 8.73 -18.81
CA THR A 69 3.74 9.48 -20.08
C THR A 69 3.56 10.97 -19.83
N ILE A 70 2.69 11.35 -18.89
CA ILE A 70 2.49 12.75 -18.52
C ILE A 70 3.71 13.31 -17.77
N LEU A 71 4.31 12.53 -16.89
CA LEU A 71 5.43 12.96 -16.05
C LEU A 71 6.76 13.03 -16.80
N THR A 72 6.96 12.21 -17.85
CA THR A 72 8.25 12.06 -18.52
C THR A 72 8.23 12.20 -20.04
N GLY A 73 7.05 12.20 -20.67
CA GLY A 73 6.92 12.25 -22.12
C GLY A 73 7.26 10.94 -22.84
N MET A 74 7.50 9.85 -22.11
CA MET A 74 7.84 8.54 -22.69
C MET A 74 6.62 7.62 -22.71
N PRO A 75 6.29 6.97 -23.84
CA PRO A 75 5.22 5.98 -23.89
C PRO A 75 5.69 4.65 -23.29
N GLU A 76 4.91 4.06 -22.38
CA GLU A 76 5.00 2.63 -22.07
C GLU A 76 3.93 1.83 -22.83
N PRO A 77 4.20 0.56 -23.18
CA PRO A 77 3.23 -0.30 -23.83
C PRO A 77 2.26 -0.92 -22.81
N GLY A 78 1.01 -0.43 -22.75
CA GLY A 78 -0.06 -1.14 -22.02
C GLY A 78 -1.24 -0.29 -21.53
N GLU A 79 -2.26 -0.98 -21.00
CA GLU A 79 -3.36 -0.36 -20.25
C GLU A 79 -2.89 -0.03 -18.83
N TRP A 80 -2.99 1.24 -18.42
CA TRP A 80 -2.80 1.63 -17.02
C TRP A 80 -4.17 1.75 -16.34
N ARG A 81 -4.29 1.13 -15.17
CA ARG A 81 -5.37 1.41 -14.22
C ARG A 81 -4.80 2.03 -12.97
N ARG A 82 -5.51 3.02 -12.43
CA ARG A 82 -5.13 3.68 -11.19
C ARG A 82 -4.98 2.65 -10.06
N PRO A 83 -3.82 2.58 -9.37
CA PRO A 83 -3.68 1.67 -8.25
C PRO A 83 -4.65 2.04 -7.12
N ASN A 84 -5.34 1.05 -6.57
CA ASN A 84 -6.19 1.22 -5.38
C ASN A 84 -5.36 1.57 -4.12
N GLU A 85 -4.04 1.34 -4.15
CA GLU A 85 -3.12 1.69 -3.06
C GLU A 85 -2.82 3.21 -3.04
N PRO A 86 -2.99 3.90 -1.90
CA PRO A 86 -2.68 5.32 -1.82
C PRO A 86 -1.19 5.60 -2.12
N PRO A 87 -0.85 6.74 -2.75
CA PRO A 87 0.53 7.05 -3.17
C PRO A 87 1.59 6.92 -2.06
N GLY A 88 1.23 7.27 -0.82
CA GLY A 88 2.12 7.14 0.33
C GLY A 88 2.50 5.70 0.66
N PHE A 89 1.53 4.78 0.57
CA PHE A 89 1.73 3.37 0.87
C PHE A 89 2.60 2.70 -0.20
N ARG A 90 2.40 3.10 -1.47
CA ARG A 90 3.28 2.72 -2.58
C ARG A 90 4.73 3.13 -2.34
N LEU A 91 4.95 4.36 -1.87
CA LEU A 91 6.28 4.85 -1.56
C LEU A 91 6.91 4.05 -0.40
N ARG A 92 6.14 3.80 0.67
CA ARG A 92 6.55 2.98 1.81
C ARG A 92 6.95 1.58 1.36
N ARG A 93 6.16 0.98 0.47
CA ARG A 93 6.43 -0.33 -0.12
C ARG A 93 7.75 -0.35 -0.87
N LEU A 94 7.96 0.57 -1.81
CA LEU A 94 9.22 0.65 -2.56
C LEU A 94 10.43 0.84 -1.64
N ARG A 95 10.28 1.65 -0.58
CA ARG A 95 11.33 1.79 0.43
C ARG A 95 11.67 0.47 1.12
N LEU A 96 10.65 -0.29 1.52
CA LEU A 96 10.84 -1.57 2.21
C LEU A 96 11.41 -2.65 1.28
N THR A 97 11.04 -2.67 0.00
CA THR A 97 11.61 -3.62 -0.98
C THR A 97 13.10 -3.34 -1.25
N ARG A 98 13.54 -2.09 -1.08
CA ARG A 98 14.96 -1.71 -1.08
C ARG A 98 15.68 -1.94 0.26
N GLY A 99 15.00 -2.49 1.26
CA GLY A 99 15.58 -2.70 2.59
C GLY A 99 15.90 -1.41 3.36
N MET A 100 15.41 -0.27 2.88
CA MET A 100 15.83 1.05 3.36
C MET A 100 15.01 1.47 4.60
N ALA A 101 15.69 2.01 5.61
CA ALA A 101 15.01 2.55 6.79
C ALA A 101 14.29 3.87 6.47
N SER A 102 13.21 4.20 7.18
CA SER A 102 12.48 5.46 6.95
C SER A 102 13.37 6.69 7.20
N CYS A 103 14.21 6.67 8.24
CA CYS A 103 15.19 7.74 8.49
C CYS A 103 16.22 7.90 7.37
N GLU A 104 16.63 6.80 6.75
CA GLU A 104 17.59 6.78 5.65
C GLU A 104 17.00 7.40 4.38
N LEU A 105 15.81 6.95 3.95
CA LEU A 105 15.12 7.58 2.81
C LEU A 105 14.85 9.06 3.09
N ALA A 106 14.44 9.41 4.30
CA ALA A 106 14.16 10.80 4.65
C ALA A 106 15.40 11.68 4.48
N LYS A 107 16.56 11.20 4.95
CA LYS A 107 17.85 11.88 4.81
C LYS A 107 18.23 12.04 3.34
N GLN A 108 18.20 10.96 2.56
CA GLN A 108 18.57 10.98 1.15
C GLN A 108 17.62 11.83 0.29
N ALA A 109 16.31 11.77 0.57
CA ALA A 109 15.31 12.57 -0.12
C ALA A 109 15.22 14.03 0.39
N GLY A 110 16.11 14.46 1.29
CA GLY A 110 16.16 15.82 1.83
C GLY A 110 14.88 16.24 2.55
N CYS A 111 14.43 15.44 3.52
CA CYS A 111 13.27 15.74 4.36
C CYS A 111 13.40 15.22 5.80
N SER A 112 12.54 15.71 6.69
CA SER A 112 12.47 15.18 8.05
C SER A 112 11.85 13.77 8.07
N PRO A 113 12.31 12.85 8.94
CA PRO A 113 11.69 11.53 9.13
C PRO A 113 10.19 11.59 9.45
N VAL A 114 9.75 12.62 10.20
CA VAL A 114 8.33 12.86 10.52
C VAL A 114 7.52 13.13 9.25
N LYS A 115 8.00 14.03 8.37
CA LYS A 115 7.36 14.29 7.07
C LYS A 115 7.23 13.02 6.23
N LEU A 116 8.29 12.22 6.12
CA LEU A 116 8.24 10.98 5.34
C LEU A 116 7.23 10.01 5.95
N SER A 117 7.26 9.79 7.26
CA SER A 117 6.30 8.93 7.96
C SER A 117 4.86 9.37 7.73
N LEU A 118 4.55 10.67 7.86
CA LEU A 118 3.20 11.17 7.60
C LEU A 118 2.74 10.92 6.16
N VAL A 119 3.66 11.02 5.19
CA VAL A 119 3.36 10.70 3.78
C VAL A 119 3.15 9.20 3.60
N GLU A 120 4.04 8.36 4.12
CA GLU A 120 4.00 6.90 4.01
C GLU A 120 2.74 6.26 4.61
N HIS A 121 2.14 6.90 5.60
CA HIS A 121 0.91 6.47 6.25
C HIS A 121 -0.34 7.21 5.73
N GLY A 122 -0.23 7.95 4.63
CA GLY A 122 -1.35 8.67 4.00
C GLY A 122 -1.90 9.85 4.79
N LYS A 123 -1.27 10.21 5.92
CA LYS A 123 -1.64 11.38 6.75
C LYS A 123 -1.26 12.71 6.09
N ARG A 124 -0.35 12.68 5.10
CA ARG A 124 0.03 13.83 4.28
C ARG A 124 0.06 13.43 2.82
N ARG A 125 -0.42 14.33 1.95
CA ARG A 125 -0.42 14.13 0.50
C ARG A 125 1.01 14.07 -0.04
N LEU A 126 1.26 13.13 -0.96
CA LEU A 126 2.51 13.00 -1.70
C LEU A 126 2.47 13.94 -2.91
N THR A 127 3.35 14.95 -2.93
CA THR A 127 3.46 15.84 -4.09
C THR A 127 4.38 15.25 -5.15
N VAL A 128 4.19 15.64 -6.41
CA VAL A 128 5.00 15.14 -7.53
C VAL A 128 6.49 15.38 -7.30
N ARG A 129 6.89 16.58 -6.88
CA ARG A 129 8.29 16.89 -6.63
C ARG A 129 8.86 16.07 -5.48
N PHE A 130 8.04 15.82 -4.44
CA PHE A 130 8.50 14.97 -3.34
C PHE A 130 8.64 13.52 -3.76
N LEU A 131 7.72 12.98 -4.57
CA LEU A 131 7.84 11.65 -5.15
C LEU A 131 9.15 11.51 -5.93
N VAL A 132 9.44 12.46 -6.84
CA VAL A 132 10.67 12.47 -7.64
C VAL A 132 11.92 12.33 -6.77
N ARG A 133 12.07 13.17 -5.73
CA ARG A 133 13.22 13.12 -4.83
C ARG A 133 13.33 11.77 -4.11
N CYS A 134 12.20 11.19 -3.73
CA CYS A 134 12.19 9.88 -3.08
C CYS A 134 12.56 8.76 -4.07
N LEU A 135 12.10 8.82 -5.32
CA LEU A 135 12.45 7.82 -6.34
C LEU A 135 13.92 7.91 -6.75
N ASP A 136 14.48 9.12 -6.83
CA ASP A 136 15.92 9.34 -7.01
C ASP A 136 16.72 8.70 -5.86
N ALA A 137 16.32 8.94 -4.62
CA ALA A 137 16.96 8.34 -3.44
C ALA A 137 16.81 6.82 -3.38
N LEU A 138 15.68 6.28 -3.85
CA LEU A 138 15.43 4.84 -3.90
C LEU A 138 16.14 4.16 -5.08
N GLU A 139 16.69 4.93 -6.02
CA GLU A 139 17.16 4.43 -7.33
C GLU A 139 16.05 3.62 -8.04
N ALA A 140 14.81 4.09 -7.96
CA ALA A 140 13.64 3.39 -8.51
C ALA A 140 13.15 4.09 -9.78
N PRO A 141 12.97 3.37 -10.91
CA PRO A 141 12.28 3.91 -12.06
C PRO A 141 10.82 4.23 -11.66
N PRO A 142 10.25 5.37 -12.06
CA PRO A 142 8.91 5.73 -11.60
C PRO A 142 7.80 4.82 -12.15
N ALA A 143 8.05 4.05 -13.21
CA ALA A 143 7.18 2.96 -13.64
C ALA A 143 6.86 2.01 -12.46
N GLU A 144 7.86 1.61 -11.66
CA GLU A 144 7.69 0.70 -10.51
C GLU A 144 6.76 1.27 -9.43
N PHE A 145 6.67 2.60 -9.32
CA PHE A 145 5.72 3.28 -8.43
C PHE A 145 4.29 3.25 -8.96
N PHE A 146 4.11 3.29 -10.28
CA PHE A 146 2.80 3.27 -10.92
C PHE A 146 2.30 1.87 -11.26
N THR A 147 3.19 0.88 -11.34
CA THR A 147 2.83 -0.52 -11.57
C THR A 147 2.02 -1.02 -10.39
N PRO A 148 0.73 -1.36 -10.61
CA PRO A 148 -0.04 -2.03 -9.60
C PRO A 148 0.63 -3.40 -9.37
N PRO A 149 0.81 -3.77 -8.11
CA PRO A 149 1.42 -5.03 -7.78
C PRO A 149 0.54 -6.22 -8.21
N ALA A 150 1.17 -7.36 -8.47
CA ALA A 150 0.53 -8.47 -9.18
C ALA A 150 -0.77 -8.95 -8.49
N SER A 151 -1.78 -9.26 -9.30
CA SER A 151 -3.03 -9.89 -8.87
C SER A 151 -2.76 -11.28 -8.31
N VAL A 152 -3.33 -11.59 -7.15
CA VAL A 152 -3.36 -12.96 -6.62
C VAL A 152 -4.80 -13.38 -6.35
N HIS A 153 -5.08 -14.65 -6.64
CA HIS A 153 -6.37 -15.25 -6.36
C HIS A 153 -6.63 -15.26 -4.85
N LEU A 154 -7.77 -14.71 -4.44
CA LEU A 154 -8.23 -14.83 -3.06
C LEU A 154 -8.72 -16.26 -2.87
N VAL A 155 -7.97 -17.03 -2.11
CA VAL A 155 -8.44 -18.30 -1.57
C VAL A 155 -9.19 -17.98 -0.29
N ASP A 156 -10.42 -18.46 -0.16
CA ASP A 156 -11.11 -18.46 1.13
C ASP A 156 -10.30 -19.27 2.12
N PHE A 157 -10.22 -18.79 3.34
CA PHE A 157 -10.24 -19.70 4.47
C PHE A 157 -11.57 -19.45 5.13
N SER A 158 -12.55 -20.29 4.78
CA SER A 158 -13.88 -20.21 5.36
C SER A 158 -13.71 -20.33 6.87
N VAL A 159 -13.92 -19.22 7.55
CA VAL A 159 -14.03 -19.18 9.01
C VAL A 159 -15.41 -19.73 9.35
N THR A 160 -15.50 -21.04 9.56
CA THR A 160 -16.65 -21.65 10.23
C THR A 160 -16.28 -21.90 11.69
N GLY A 161 -16.78 -21.02 12.56
CA GLY A 161 -16.62 -21.15 14.00
C GLY A 161 -17.85 -20.68 14.74
N ALA A 162 -18.89 -21.51 14.77
CA ALA A 162 -19.84 -21.48 15.88
C ALA A 162 -19.20 -22.22 17.05
N ALA A 163 -18.62 -21.50 18.01
CA ALA A 163 -18.64 -21.81 19.44
C ALA A 163 -17.86 -20.73 20.21
N ALA A 164 -18.52 -20.12 21.18
CA ALA A 164 -17.93 -19.16 22.09
C ALA A 164 -17.12 -19.85 23.19
N ALA A 165 -15.89 -19.41 23.39
CA ALA A 165 -15.20 -19.14 24.67
C ALA A 165 -13.86 -18.44 24.32
N GLY A 166 -13.53 -17.32 24.97
CA GLY A 166 -12.41 -16.41 24.61
C GLY A 166 -10.99 -17.01 24.68
N GLU A 167 -9.90 -16.31 24.35
CA GLU A 167 -9.71 -14.92 23.88
C GLU A 167 -9.20 -14.92 22.42
N SER A 168 -10.16 -14.76 21.51
CA SER A 168 -10.05 -14.29 20.11
C SER A 168 -9.10 -15.04 19.18
N GLY A 169 -9.21 -16.37 19.21
CA GLY A 169 -8.79 -17.24 18.12
C GLY A 169 -9.91 -17.52 17.11
N VAL A 170 -9.59 -17.55 15.82
CA VAL A 170 -10.54 -17.89 14.75
C VAL A 170 -10.09 -19.18 14.04
N GLY A 171 -10.94 -20.22 14.02
CA GLY A 171 -10.63 -21.51 13.40
C GLY A 171 -10.52 -21.45 11.86
N ILE A 172 -9.53 -22.13 11.31
CA ILE A 172 -9.26 -22.23 9.87
C ILE A 172 -9.86 -23.52 9.31
N ALA A 173 -10.92 -23.44 8.49
CA ALA A 173 -11.33 -24.52 7.60
C ALA A 173 -10.85 -24.20 6.17
N GLY A 174 -10.29 -25.21 5.49
CA GLY A 174 -9.78 -25.07 4.10
C GLY A 174 -10.87 -24.57 3.16
N GLY A 175 -10.51 -23.72 2.18
CA GLY A 175 -11.51 -22.98 1.42
C GLY A 175 -11.36 -22.99 -0.10
N ASP A 176 -12.50 -22.69 -0.73
CA ASP A 176 -12.72 -22.47 -2.16
C ASP A 176 -12.22 -21.08 -2.59
N ILE A 177 -12.11 -20.81 -3.90
CA ILE A 177 -11.75 -19.47 -4.41
C ILE A 177 -12.98 -18.55 -4.36
N ILE A 178 -12.99 -17.52 -3.51
CA ILE A 178 -14.11 -16.56 -3.40
C ILE A 178 -13.93 -15.31 -4.26
N GLY A 179 -12.72 -15.03 -4.77
CA GLY A 179 -12.49 -13.80 -5.53
C GLY A 179 -11.05 -13.57 -5.96
N ASN A 180 -10.77 -12.35 -6.41
CA ASN A 180 -9.43 -11.90 -6.77
C ASN A 180 -9.10 -10.63 -5.99
N ALA A 181 -7.89 -10.52 -5.46
CA ALA A 181 -7.38 -9.30 -4.83
C ALA A 181 -6.06 -8.88 -5.46
N LEU A 182 -5.82 -7.58 -5.44
CA LEU A 182 -4.54 -7.01 -5.81
C LEU A 182 -3.64 -7.11 -4.57
N LEU A 183 -2.59 -7.92 -4.63
CA LEU A 183 -1.57 -7.89 -3.58
C LEU A 183 -0.74 -6.65 -3.76
N PRO A 184 -0.25 -6.01 -2.68
CA PRO A 184 0.66 -4.90 -2.77
C PRO A 184 2.04 -5.29 -3.32
N ILE A 185 2.40 -6.56 -3.51
CA ILE A 185 3.75 -6.96 -3.97
C ILE A 185 3.66 -8.02 -5.08
N GLU A 186 4.38 -7.85 -6.19
CA GLU A 186 4.60 -8.92 -7.18
C GLU A 186 5.43 -10.03 -6.55
N ARG A 187 4.90 -11.26 -6.49
CA ARG A 187 5.54 -12.34 -5.76
C ARG A 187 5.36 -13.69 -6.43
N LYS A 188 6.44 -14.48 -6.40
CA LYS A 188 6.41 -15.92 -6.65
C LYS A 188 6.17 -16.65 -5.33
N GLY A 189 5.15 -17.50 -5.29
CA GLY A 189 4.84 -18.35 -4.13
C GLY A 189 3.45 -18.08 -3.52
N PRO A 190 2.97 -19.00 -2.67
CA PRO A 190 1.63 -18.92 -2.10
C PRO A 190 1.48 -17.68 -1.22
N VAL A 191 0.28 -17.11 -1.24
CA VAL A 191 -0.16 -16.02 -0.36
C VAL A 191 -1.53 -16.42 0.16
N LEU A 192 -1.74 -16.24 1.46
CA LEU A 192 -2.99 -16.48 2.13
C LEU A 192 -3.64 -15.14 2.42
N ALA A 193 -4.97 -15.09 2.30
CA ALA A 193 -5.77 -13.92 2.65
C ALA A 193 -6.65 -14.30 3.85
N LEU A 194 -6.63 -13.48 4.90
CA LEU A 194 -7.47 -13.70 6.09
C LEU A 194 -8.22 -12.42 6.42
N GLU A 195 -9.51 -12.52 6.70
CA GLU A 195 -10.29 -11.41 7.23
C GLU A 195 -9.94 -11.19 8.71
N ILE A 196 -9.77 -9.91 9.08
CA ILE A 196 -9.53 -9.48 10.44
C ILE A 196 -10.85 -9.46 11.18
N VAL A 197 -10.90 -10.22 12.27
CA VAL A 197 -12.04 -10.27 13.18
C VAL A 197 -11.63 -9.65 14.52
N GLY A 198 -12.50 -8.80 15.07
CA GLY A 198 -12.22 -8.03 16.28
C GLY A 198 -11.28 -6.83 16.07
N ASP A 199 -10.87 -6.20 17.16
CA ASP A 199 -10.20 -4.89 17.16
C ASP A 199 -8.80 -4.91 17.81
N SER A 200 -8.24 -6.09 18.11
CA SER A 200 -6.91 -6.20 18.72
C SER A 200 -5.79 -5.58 17.87
N MET A 201 -5.96 -5.53 16.55
CA MET A 201 -5.00 -4.94 15.61
C MET A 201 -5.38 -3.51 15.17
N SER A 202 -6.42 -2.95 15.77
CA SER A 202 -6.84 -1.54 15.61
C SER A 202 -5.76 -0.59 16.15
N PRO A 203 -5.57 0.60 15.58
CA PRO A 203 -6.32 1.20 14.45
C PRO A 203 -5.75 0.83 13.06
N TYR A 204 -4.69 0.03 13.01
CA TYR A 204 -3.95 -0.24 11.77
C TYR A 204 -4.61 -1.30 10.90
N TYR A 205 -5.20 -2.31 11.52
CA TYR A 205 -6.05 -3.31 10.90
C TYR A 205 -7.37 -3.30 11.64
N ILE A 206 -8.45 -2.96 10.95
CA ILE A 206 -9.79 -2.92 11.54
C ILE A 206 -10.56 -4.18 11.17
N GLU A 207 -11.57 -4.50 11.95
CA GLU A 207 -12.50 -5.57 11.66
C GLU A 207 -13.06 -5.45 10.23
N GLY A 208 -13.02 -6.57 9.48
CA GLY A 208 -13.38 -6.65 8.08
C GLY A 208 -12.27 -6.29 7.08
N ASP A 209 -11.10 -5.85 7.55
CA ASP A 209 -9.91 -5.77 6.69
C ASP A 209 -9.45 -7.17 6.30
N VAL A 210 -8.98 -7.37 5.07
CA VAL A 210 -8.34 -8.61 4.63
C VAL A 210 -6.83 -8.42 4.70
N VAL A 211 -6.12 -9.21 5.51
CA VAL A 211 -4.65 -9.25 5.53
C VAL A 211 -4.11 -10.31 4.59
N PHE A 212 -3.01 -9.99 3.92
CA PHE A 212 -2.28 -10.93 3.08
C PHE A 212 -1.02 -11.39 3.81
N CYS A 213 -0.86 -12.68 4.02
CA CYS A 213 0.33 -13.26 4.62
C CYS A 213 0.97 -14.29 3.69
N SER A 214 2.28 -14.51 3.82
CA SER A 214 2.94 -15.50 2.96
C SER A 214 3.65 -16.63 3.68
N PRO A 215 3.24 -17.87 3.39
CA PRO A 215 4.03 -19.05 3.69
C PRO A 215 5.39 -18.98 2.99
N GLY A 216 6.47 -19.28 3.73
CA GLY A 216 7.83 -19.31 3.19
C GLY A 216 8.64 -18.01 3.30
N ILE A 217 8.18 -17.00 4.05
CA ILE A 217 9.03 -15.88 4.46
C ILE A 217 9.21 -15.93 5.98
N GLU A 218 10.46 -15.78 6.41
CA GLU A 218 10.79 -15.71 7.83
C GLU A 218 10.17 -14.44 8.46
N PRO A 219 9.39 -14.57 9.54
CA PRO A 219 8.81 -13.42 10.23
C PRO A 219 9.89 -12.59 10.93
N ARG A 220 9.66 -11.29 11.09
CA ARG A 220 10.57 -10.37 11.78
C ARG A 220 9.93 -9.81 13.05
N SER A 221 10.70 -9.71 14.13
CA SER A 221 10.24 -9.04 15.35
C SER A 221 9.85 -7.58 15.11
N GLY A 222 8.86 -7.10 15.86
CA GLY A 222 8.20 -5.81 15.70
C GLY A 222 7.30 -5.69 14.47
N ARG A 223 6.98 -6.79 13.77
CA ARG A 223 6.14 -6.78 12.55
C ARG A 223 4.85 -7.59 12.74
N PRO A 224 3.77 -7.20 12.02
CA PRO A 224 2.53 -7.97 12.03
C PRO A 224 2.73 -9.33 11.37
N VAL A 225 2.20 -10.36 12.02
CA VAL A 225 2.25 -11.76 11.61
C VAL A 225 0.87 -12.39 11.83
N VAL A 226 0.62 -13.47 11.09
CA VAL A 226 -0.46 -14.41 11.38
C VAL A 226 0.18 -15.67 11.97
N ALA A 227 -0.10 -15.95 13.24
CA ALA A 227 0.27 -17.19 13.90
C ALA A 227 -0.89 -18.18 13.79
N LYS A 228 -0.64 -19.33 13.17
CA LYS A 228 -1.56 -20.47 13.14
C LYS A 228 -1.19 -21.40 14.29
N LEU A 229 -2.12 -21.67 15.18
CA LEU A 229 -2.01 -22.64 16.27
C LEU A 229 -2.42 -24.03 15.78
N LYS A 230 -1.95 -25.07 16.49
CA LYS A 230 -2.23 -26.48 16.18
C LYS A 230 -3.70 -26.88 16.29
N ASP A 231 -4.48 -26.14 17.06
CA ASP A 231 -5.94 -26.30 17.16
C ASP A 231 -6.69 -25.74 15.93
N GLY A 232 -5.96 -25.17 14.97
CA GLY A 232 -6.51 -24.54 13.77
C GLY A 232 -6.81 -23.06 13.93
N THR A 233 -6.58 -22.47 15.10
CA THR A 233 -6.79 -21.05 15.37
C THR A 233 -5.76 -20.18 14.63
N ALA A 234 -6.20 -19.11 13.97
CA ALA A 234 -5.33 -18.05 13.46
C ALA A 234 -5.40 -16.78 14.33
N LEU A 235 -4.24 -16.25 14.69
CA LEU A 235 -4.08 -15.00 15.45
C LEU A 235 -3.29 -13.99 14.60
N CYS A 236 -3.89 -12.84 14.31
CA CYS A 236 -3.17 -11.70 13.73
C CYS A 236 -2.61 -10.82 14.85
N LYS A 237 -1.29 -10.75 14.98
CA LYS A 237 -0.58 -10.11 16.11
C LYS A 237 0.73 -9.47 15.67
N LEU A 238 1.34 -8.68 16.55
CA LEU A 238 2.73 -8.22 16.42
C LEU A 238 3.67 -9.27 17.00
N LEU A 239 4.62 -9.78 16.21
CA LEU A 239 5.68 -10.62 16.76
C LEU A 239 6.62 -9.75 17.60
N LEU A 240 6.64 -9.89 18.93
CA LEU A 240 7.50 -9.08 19.80
C LEU A 240 8.83 -9.78 20.06
N ASP A 241 8.78 -11.04 20.48
CA ASP A 241 9.97 -11.86 20.73
C ASP A 241 9.71 -13.33 20.41
N ARG A 242 10.79 -14.08 20.21
CA ARG A 242 10.79 -15.53 20.03
C ARG A 242 12.07 -16.09 20.64
N LYS A 243 12.00 -16.53 21.89
CA LYS A 243 13.14 -17.06 22.65
C LYS A 243 12.68 -18.13 23.64
N ASP A 244 13.59 -19.02 24.00
CA ASP A 244 13.41 -19.99 25.08
C ASP A 244 12.15 -20.87 24.94
N GLY A 245 11.76 -21.18 23.70
CA GLY A 245 10.57 -21.98 23.42
C GLY A 245 9.25 -21.20 23.47
N VAL A 246 9.26 -19.90 23.78
CA VAL A 246 8.06 -19.06 23.87
C VAL A 246 8.05 -18.02 22.75
N VAL A 247 6.86 -17.75 22.21
CA VAL A 247 6.59 -16.69 21.24
C VAL A 247 5.71 -15.63 21.90
N VAL A 248 6.20 -14.39 21.91
CA VAL A 248 5.47 -13.26 22.49
C VAL A 248 4.76 -12.49 21.38
N LEU A 249 3.44 -12.44 21.45
CA LEU A 249 2.54 -11.85 20.46
C LEU A 249 1.83 -10.62 21.03
N GLY A 250 2.23 -9.45 20.57
CA GLY A 250 1.62 -8.18 20.94
C GLY A 250 0.42 -7.81 20.08
N SER A 251 -0.25 -6.73 20.46
CA SER A 251 -1.37 -6.13 19.73
C SER A 251 -1.05 -4.66 19.42
N TYR A 252 -1.60 -4.10 18.33
CA TYR A 252 -1.52 -2.65 18.12
C TYR A 252 -2.46 -1.89 19.05
N ASN A 253 -3.60 -2.51 19.37
CA ASN A 253 -4.54 -1.97 20.33
C ASN A 253 -3.98 -2.20 21.74
N SER A 254 -3.64 -1.10 22.42
CA SER A 254 -3.05 -1.13 23.76
C SER A 254 -3.99 -1.64 24.86
N ALA A 255 -5.27 -1.83 24.56
CA ALA A 255 -6.22 -2.47 25.46
C ALA A 255 -5.97 -3.98 25.62
N TYR A 256 -5.15 -4.57 24.74
CA TYR A 256 -4.80 -5.99 24.76
C TYR A 256 -3.37 -6.17 25.24
N GLU A 257 -3.20 -6.97 26.29
CA GLU A 257 -1.88 -7.35 26.79
C GLU A 257 -1.17 -8.30 25.80
N PRO A 258 0.18 -8.33 25.82
CA PRO A 258 0.94 -9.31 25.05
C PRO A 258 0.56 -10.74 25.45
N LEU A 259 0.32 -11.59 24.45
CA LEU A 259 0.07 -13.01 24.64
C LEU A 259 1.39 -13.78 24.55
N GLU A 260 1.66 -14.62 25.53
CA GLU A 260 2.77 -15.58 25.49
C GLU A 260 2.20 -16.93 25.06
N VAL A 261 2.74 -17.47 23.96
CA VAL A 261 2.32 -18.76 23.40
C VAL A 261 3.53 -19.67 23.31
N GLU A 262 3.38 -20.90 23.78
CA GLU A 262 4.42 -21.91 23.64
C GLU A 262 4.66 -22.21 22.15
N ALA A 263 5.92 -22.22 21.71
CA ALA A 263 6.28 -22.46 20.32
C ALA A 263 5.81 -23.85 19.84
N GLU A 264 5.62 -24.80 20.75
CA GLU A 264 5.06 -26.11 20.46
C GLU A 264 3.57 -26.06 20.10
N GLU A 265 2.81 -25.05 20.54
CA GLU A 265 1.39 -24.88 20.20
C GLU A 265 1.19 -24.21 18.84
N ILE A 266 2.24 -23.58 18.31
CA ILE A 266 2.21 -22.86 17.04
C ILE A 266 2.56 -23.81 15.90
N GLU A 267 1.63 -23.98 14.96
CA GLU A 267 1.83 -24.73 13.72
C GLU A 267 2.68 -23.93 12.72
N ALA A 268 2.39 -22.64 12.56
CA ALA A 268 3.09 -21.77 11.62
C ALA A 268 2.99 -20.29 11.98
N ILE A 269 3.98 -19.49 11.57
CA ILE A 269 3.95 -18.03 11.66
C ILE A 269 4.26 -17.45 10.29
N TRP A 270 3.35 -16.62 9.77
CA TRP A 270 3.50 -15.99 8.46
C TRP A 270 3.52 -14.46 8.57
N PRO A 271 4.49 -13.77 7.96
CA PRO A 271 4.50 -12.31 7.96
C PRO A 271 3.33 -11.75 7.16
N VAL A 272 2.71 -10.69 7.70
CA VAL A 272 1.70 -9.89 7.00
C VAL A 272 2.40 -8.95 6.01
N LEU A 273 2.10 -9.11 4.73
CA LEU A 273 2.65 -8.33 3.63
C LEU A 273 1.89 -7.02 3.42
N GLY A 274 0.59 -7.02 3.72
CA GLY A 274 -0.27 -5.85 3.63
C GLY A 274 -1.73 -6.19 3.96
N SER A 275 -2.61 -5.21 3.77
CA SER A 275 -4.05 -5.39 3.93
C SER A 275 -4.84 -4.72 2.82
N TYR A 276 -6.05 -5.21 2.62
CA TYR A 276 -7.08 -4.65 1.75
C TYR A 276 -8.32 -4.37 2.59
N ARG A 277 -8.80 -3.13 2.54
CA ARG A 277 -10.06 -2.73 3.17
C ARG A 277 -11.15 -2.72 2.11
N ARG A 278 -12.17 -3.58 2.25
CA ARG A 278 -13.37 -3.48 1.42
C ARG A 278 -14.05 -2.15 1.74
N GLU A 279 -14.15 -1.24 0.77
CA GLU A 279 -15.03 -0.10 0.90
C GLU A 279 -16.45 -0.63 1.08
N ARG A 280 -17.05 -0.39 2.25
CA ARG A 280 -18.49 -0.63 2.44
C ARG A 280 -19.20 0.35 1.51
N ARG A 281 -19.85 -0.18 0.47
CA ARG A 281 -20.86 0.55 -0.29
C ARG A 281 -22.03 0.92 0.61
#